data_AF-W1XNV3-F1
#
_entry.id   AF-W1XNV3-F1
#
_cell.length_a   1.000
_cell.length_b   1.000
_cell.length_c   1.000
_cell.angle_alpha   90.00
_cell.angle_beta   90.00
_cell.angle_gamma   90.00
#
_symmetry.space_group_name_H-M   'P 1'
#
loop_
_entity.id
_entity.type
_entity.pdbx_description
1 polymer ?
#
loop_
_entity_poly.entity_id
_entity_poly.type
_entity_poly.pdbx_seq_one_letter_code
_entity_poly.pdbx_strand_id
1 'polypeptide(L)'
;QQINDNVSTIASYKGVRQYLVERQQEMAAVGGVILDGRDIGSVVLPNAELKIYLTASVDARAKRRWLEVQGTSNEQTLDEI
;
A
#
# COMPACT_ATOMS: atom_id res chain seq x y z
N GLN A 1 -3.81 -13.21 10.83
CA GLN A 1 -4.67 -12.01 10.87
C GLN A 1 -4.08 -10.83 11.64
N GLN A 2 -3.69 -10.98 12.92
CA GLN A 2 -3.50 -9.87 13.86
C GLN A 2 -2.59 -8.69 13.43
N ILE A 3 -1.60 -8.92 12.56
CA ILE A 3 -0.74 -7.84 12.04
C ILE A 3 -1.56 -6.91 11.13
N ASN A 4 -2.31 -7.47 10.18
CA ASN A 4 -3.06 -6.70 9.17
C ASN A 4 -4.13 -5.80 9.81
N ASP A 5 -4.80 -6.30 10.85
CA ASP A 5 -5.88 -5.59 11.54
C ASP A 5 -5.37 -4.32 12.25
N ASN A 6 -4.10 -4.30 12.65
CA ASN A 6 -3.48 -3.18 13.35
C ASN A 6 -2.78 -2.18 12.44
N VAL A 7 -2.53 -2.51 11.16
CA VAL A 7 -1.78 -1.65 10.23
C VAL A 7 -2.44 -0.29 10.09
N SER A 8 -3.75 -0.24 9.90
CA SER A 8 -4.49 1.02 9.74
C SER A 8 -4.37 1.93 10.96
N THR A 9 -4.48 1.35 12.16
CA THR A 9 -4.34 2.07 13.42
C THR A 9 -2.93 2.61 13.59
N ILE A 10 -1.91 1.77 13.38
CA ILE A 10 -0.50 2.19 13.54
C ILE A 10 -0.13 3.27 12.51
N ALA A 11 -0.55 3.12 11.25
CA ALA A 11 -0.30 4.08 10.18
C ALA A 11 -1.00 5.44 10.36
N SER A 12 -2.00 5.51 11.26
CA SER A 12 -2.67 6.76 11.62
C SER A 12 -1.84 7.62 12.58
N TYR A 13 -0.90 7.03 13.32
CA TYR A 13 -0.06 7.78 14.25
C TYR A 13 0.93 8.68 13.50
N LYS A 14 0.81 9.99 13.70
CA LYS A 14 1.62 10.99 13.00
C LYS A 14 3.13 10.78 13.18
N GLY A 15 3.58 10.48 14.40
CA GLY A 15 5.01 10.25 14.67
C GLY A 15 5.58 9.05 13.92
N VAL A 16 4.81 7.96 13.83
CA VAL A 16 5.18 6.77 13.04
C VAL A 16 5.24 7.12 11.55
N ARG A 17 4.21 7.80 11.03
CA ARG A 17 4.18 8.21 9.63
C ARG A 17 5.35 9.12 9.28
N GLN A 18 5.63 10.13 10.09
CA GLN A 18 6.73 11.06 9.85
C GLN A 18 8.07 10.34 9.79
N TYR A 19 8.36 9.49 10.79
CA TYR A 19 9.60 8.72 10.83
C TYR A 19 9.76 7.82 9.59
N LEU A 20 8.70 7.15 9.15
CA LEU A 20 8.73 6.29 7.97
C LEU A 20 8.87 7.08 6.66
N VAL A 21 8.26 8.27 6.54
CA VAL A 21 8.42 9.14 5.37
C VAL A 21 9.87 9.58 5.22
N GLU A 22 10.50 10.03 6.31
CA GLU A 22 11.91 10.43 6.33
C GLU A 22 12.82 9.27 5.86
N ARG A 23 12.60 8.06 6.37
CA ARG A 23 13.35 6.86 5.94
C ARG A 23 13.16 6.55 4.46
N GLN A 24 11.92 6.61 3.96
CA GLN A 24 11.64 6.34 2.55
C GLN A 24 12.32 7.35 1.63
N GLN A 25 12.35 8.63 2.01
CA GLN A 25 13.02 9.68 1.26
C GLN A 25 14.52 9.47 1.19
N GLU A 26 15.15 9.06 2.28
CA GLU A 26 16.57 8.73 2.30
C GLU A 26 16.91 7.52 1.42
N MET A 27 16.09 6.47 1.47
CA MET A 27 16.27 5.29 0.62
C MET A 27 16.12 5.64 -0.88
N ALA A 28 15.27 6.62 -1.19
CA ALA A 28 15.05 7.08 -2.56
C ALA A 28 16.08 8.12 -3.04
N ALA A 29 16.92 8.67 -2.15
CA ALA A 29 17.82 9.79 -2.45
C ALA A 29 18.87 9.45 -3.52
N VAL A 30 19.27 8.17 -3.62
CA VAL A 30 20.23 7.69 -4.64
C VAL A 30 19.61 7.64 -6.05
N GLY A 31 18.28 7.68 -6.15
CA GLY A 31 17.55 7.52 -7.41
C GLY A 31 17.52 6.07 -7.90
N GLY A 32 16.94 5.85 -9.08
CA GLY A 32 16.83 4.51 -9.68
C GLY A 32 15.90 3.55 -8.94
N VAL A 33 14.94 4.09 -8.18
CA VAL A 33 14.01 3.31 -7.34
C VAL A 33 12.58 3.38 -7.86
N ILE A 34 11.82 2.31 -7.64
CA ILE A 34 10.38 2.29 -7.81
C ILE A 34 9.76 2.18 -6.41
N LEU A 35 8.91 3.14 -6.05
CA LEU A 35 8.15 3.12 -4.81
C LEU A 35 6.67 2.92 -5.13
N ASP A 36 6.07 1.94 -4.47
CA ASP A 36 4.63 1.69 -4.47
C ASP A 36 4.03 2.00 -3.09
N GLY A 37 2.84 2.58 -3.07
CA GLY A 37 2.14 2.98 -1.85
C GLY A 37 0.99 3.96 -2.12
N ARG A 38 0.33 4.38 -1.04
CA ARG A 38 -0.91 5.16 -1.12
C ARG A 38 -0.69 6.66 -1.38
N ASP A 39 0.37 7.22 -0.82
CA ASP A 39 0.66 8.66 -0.80
C ASP A 39 2.09 8.97 -1.25
N ILE A 40 2.70 8.08 -2.04
CA ILE A 40 4.08 8.24 -2.52
C ILE A 40 4.25 9.53 -3.32
N GLY A 41 3.48 9.69 -4.41
CA GLY A 41 3.62 10.85 -5.30
C GLY A 41 3.11 12.18 -4.74
N SER A 42 2.36 12.15 -3.63
CA SER A 42 1.76 13.34 -3.00
C SER A 42 2.46 13.79 -1.72
N VAL A 43 3.02 12.85 -0.94
CA VAL A 43 3.60 13.11 0.38
C VAL A 43 5.07 12.70 0.44
N VAL A 44 5.41 11.47 0.03
CA VAL A 44 6.77 10.94 0.20
C VAL A 44 7.74 11.56 -0.82
N LEU A 45 7.43 11.45 -2.10
CA LEU A 45 8.22 11.96 -3.22
C LEU A 45 7.39 12.94 -4.07
N PRO A 46 7.04 14.12 -3.54
CA PRO A 46 6.23 15.10 -4.27
C PRO A 46 6.91 15.64 -5.53
N ASN A 47 8.23 15.46 -5.66
CA ASN A 47 9.02 15.91 -6.81
C ASN A 47 9.53 14.74 -7.67
N ALA A 48 8.94 13.54 -7.55
CA ALA A 48 9.30 12.41 -8.41
C ALA A 48 9.13 12.74 -9.90
N GLU A 49 10.08 12.30 -10.73
CA GLU A 49 10.09 12.55 -12.18
C GLU A 49 8.87 11.92 -12.90
N LEU A 50 8.41 10.77 -12.40
CA LEU A 50 7.23 10.07 -12.88
C LEU A 50 6.35 9.65 -11.71
N LYS A 51 5.04 9.87 -11.84
CA LYS A 51 4.02 9.45 -10.87
C LYS A 51 2.92 8.70 -11.60
N ILE A 52 2.64 7.48 -11.15
CA ILE A 52 1.59 6.64 -11.72
C ILE A 52 0.52 6.44 -10.65
N TYR A 53 -0.74 6.72 -11.00
CA TYR A 53 -1.89 6.40 -10.16
C TYR A 53 -2.67 5.26 -10.81
N LEU A 54 -2.58 4.07 -10.23
CA LEU A 54 -3.30 2.88 -10.72
C LEU A 54 -4.68 2.80 -10.05
N THR A 55 -5.73 2.67 -10.85
CA THR A 55 -7.11 2.52 -10.38
C THR A 55 -7.78 1.32 -11.06
N ALA A 56 -8.84 0.81 -10.45
CA ALA A 56 -9.66 -0.28 -10.95
C ALA A 56 -11.06 -0.24 -10.32
N SER A 57 -12.05 -0.87 -10.96
CA SER A 57 -13.39 -1.02 -10.37
C SER A 57 -13.33 -1.82 -9.06
N VAL A 58 -14.34 -1.62 -8.20
CA VAL A 58 -14.49 -2.40 -6.95
C VAL A 58 -14.52 -3.89 -7.26
N ASP A 59 -15.34 -4.30 -8.24
CA ASP A 59 -15.49 -5.70 -8.66
C ASP A 59 -14.16 -6.32 -9.11
N ALA A 60 -13.35 -5.57 -9.88
CA ALA A 60 -12.05 -6.06 -10.33
C ALA A 60 -11.08 -6.25 -9.14
N ARG A 61 -11.11 -5.34 -8.16
CA ARG A 61 -10.28 -5.44 -6.95
C ARG A 61 -10.73 -6.60 -6.04
N ALA A 62 -12.03 -6.78 -5.86
CA ALA A 62 -12.61 -7.88 -5.10
C ALA A 62 -12.27 -9.23 -5.76
N LYS A 63 -12.51 -9.37 -7.07
CA LYS A 63 -12.15 -10.58 -7.82
C LYS A 63 -10.66 -10.90 -7.74
N ARG A 64 -9.79 -9.90 -7.87
CA ARG A 64 -8.33 -10.09 -7.72
C ARG A 64 -7.98 -10.59 -6.32
N ARG A 65 -8.53 -9.98 -5.26
CA ARG A 65 -8.29 -10.40 -3.87
C ARG A 65 -8.84 -11.79 -3.57
N TRP A 66 -10.01 -12.12 -4.09
CA TRP A 66 -10.59 -13.46 -4.00
C TRP A 66 -9.64 -14.50 -4.60
N LEU A 67 -9.12 -14.27 -5.81
CA LEU A 67 -8.13 -15.14 -6.45
C LEU A 67 -6.81 -15.25 -5.66
N GLU A 68 -6.38 -14.19 -4.95
CA GLU A 68 -5.16 -14.22 -4.10
C GLU A 68 -5.26 -15.20 -2.93
N VAL A 69 -6.47 -15.48 -2.43
CA VAL A 69 -6.70 -16.33 -1.24
C VAL A 69 -7.24 -17.72 -1.56
N GLN A 70 -7.65 -17.99 -2.81
CA GLN A 70 -8.10 -19.33 -3.24
C GLN A 70 -7.02 -20.39 -3.01
N GLY A 71 -7.39 -21.53 -2.41
CA GLY A 71 -6.45 -22.61 -2.11
C GLY A 71 -5.47 -22.30 -0.97
N THR A 72 -5.65 -21.19 -0.25
CA THR A 72 -4.90 -20.86 0.97
C THR A 72 -5.74 -21.15 2.21
N SER A 73 -5.12 -21.10 3.39
CA SER A 73 -5.85 -21.23 4.66
C SER A 73 -6.86 -20.11 4.95
N ASN A 74 -6.84 -19.03 4.15
CA ASN A 74 -7.75 -17.88 4.26
C ASN A 74 -8.75 -17.84 3.11
N GLU A 75 -9.06 -18.98 2.51
CA GLU A 75 -10.05 -19.07 1.44
C GLU A 75 -11.42 -18.56 1.93
N GLN A 76 -12.04 -17.72 1.11
CA GLN A 76 -13.32 -17.05 1.39
C GLN A 76 -14.16 -17.02 0.11
N THR A 77 -15.47 -16.85 0.25
CA THR A 77 -16.34 -16.61 -0.90
C THR A 77 -16.13 -15.20 -1.46
N LEU A 78 -16.51 -14.96 -2.73
CA LEU A 78 -16.35 -13.63 -3.34
C LEU A 78 -17.16 -12.55 -2.60
N ASP A 79 -18.29 -12.92 -2.00
CA ASP A 79 -19.15 -11.99 -1.26
C ASP A 79 -18.59 -11.63 0.13
N GLU A 80 -17.67 -12.45 0.66
CA GLU A 80 -17.01 -12.25 1.97
C GLU A 80 -15.67 -11.52 1.87
N ILE A 81 -15.20 -11.24 0.65
CA ILE A 81 -13.95 -10.52 0.33
C ILE A 81 -14.18 -9.00 0.36
#